data_AF-A0A1E5BZX6-F1
#
_entry.id   AF-A0A1E5BZX6-F1
#
_cell.length_a   1.000
_cell.length_b   1.000
_cell.length_c   1.000
_cell.angle_alpha   90.00
_cell.angle_beta   90.00
_cell.angle_gamma   90.00
#
_symmetry.space_group_name_H-M   'P 1'
#
loop_
_entity.id
_entity.type
_entity.pdbx_description
1 polymer ?
#
loop_
_entity_poly.entity_id
_entity_poly.type
_entity_poly.pdbx_seq_one_letter_code
_entity_poly.pdbx_strand_id
1 'polypeptide(L)' 'MKTMNQSGLEQAPDDVKLAVDLIYLLENNNVTPETVLKALEIVKADFENKVQRQEN' A
#
# COMPACT_ATOMS: atom_id res chain seq x y z
N MET A 1 -12.65 3.53 28.34
CA MET A 1 -12.52 2.31 27.50
C MET A 1 -11.47 2.61 26.45
N LYS A 2 -10.27 2.01 26.57
CA LYS A 2 -9.17 2.22 25.61
C LYS A 2 -9.36 1.16 24.52
N THR A 3 -9.85 1.56 23.35
CA THR A 3 -10.12 0.66 22.22
C THR A 3 -8.83 0.02 21.73
N MET A 4 -8.84 -1.31 21.66
CA MET A 4 -7.69 -2.20 21.62
C MET A 4 -7.14 -2.42 20.19
N ASN A 5 -7.07 -1.39 19.34
CA ASN A 5 -6.60 -1.56 17.94
C ASN A 5 -5.73 -0.42 17.38
N GLN A 6 -5.35 0.58 18.17
CA GLN A 6 -4.52 1.70 17.67
C GLN A 6 -3.01 1.48 17.86
N SER A 7 -2.58 0.50 18.66
CA SER A 7 -1.16 0.33 19.01
C SER A 7 -0.34 -0.52 18.04
N GLY A 8 -0.97 -1.37 17.23
CA GLY A 8 -0.27 -2.28 16.32
C GLY A 8 0.14 -1.65 14.99
N LEU A 9 -0.75 -0.87 14.39
CA LEU A 9 -0.50 -0.20 13.11
C LEU A 9 0.50 0.96 13.24
N GLU A 10 0.48 1.72 14.33
CA GLU A 10 1.46 2.79 14.56
C GLU A 10 2.90 2.27 14.72
N GLN A 11 3.05 1.02 15.16
CA GLN A 11 4.34 0.34 15.36
C GLN A 11 4.74 -0.58 14.20
N ALA A 12 3.88 -0.74 13.18
CA ALA A 12 4.18 -1.58 12.03
C ALA A 12 5.33 -0.99 11.19
N PRO A 13 6.01 -1.79 10.36
CA PRO A 13 6.88 -1.28 9.31
C PRO A 13 6.14 -0.33 8.35
N ASP A 14 6.84 0.65 7.79
CA ASP A 14 6.23 1.70 6.95
C ASP A 14 5.55 1.14 5.70
N ASP A 15 6.10 0.08 5.10
CA ASP A 15 5.51 -0.64 3.98
C ASP A 15 4.17 -1.29 4.35
N VAL A 16 4.06 -1.84 5.57
CA VAL A 16 2.82 -2.43 6.08
C VAL A 16 1.76 -1.37 6.32
N LYS A 17 2.14 -0.22 6.91
CA LYS A 17 1.20 0.91 7.09
C LYS A 17 0.68 1.42 5.76
N LEU A 18 1.58 1.62 4.80
CA LEU A 18 1.24 2.10 3.46
C LEU A 18 0.30 1.12 2.74
N ALA A 19 0.54 -0.19 2.86
CA ALA A 19 -0.35 -1.20 2.28
C ALA A 19 -1.76 -1.13 2.87
N VAL A 20 -1.88 -0.94 4.19
CA VAL A 20 -3.18 -0.81 4.88
C VAL A 20 -3.91 0.45 4.44
N ASP A 21 -3.22 1.59 4.39
CA ASP A 21 -3.81 2.86 3.92
C ASP A 21 -4.29 2.76 2.47
N LEU A 22 -3.50 2.09 1.61
CA LEU A 22 -3.84 1.90 0.22
C LEU A 22 -5.06 0.99 0.04
N ILE A 23 -5.14 -0.11 0.79
CA ILE A 23 -6.32 -1.00 0.80
C ILE A 23 -7.56 -0.21 1.20
N TYR A 24 -7.49 0.54 2.31
CA TYR A 24 -8.61 1.37 2.78
C TYR A 24 -9.07 2.38 1.71
N LEU A 25 -8.14 3.05 1.04
CA LEU A 25 -8.46 3.99 -0.04
C LEU A 25 -9.18 3.29 -1.20
N LEU A 26 -8.68 2.14 -1.64
CA LEU A 26 -9.21 1.42 -2.81
C LEU A 26 -10.60 0.82 -2.54
N GLU A 27 -10.81 0.28 -1.34
CA GLU A 27 -12.12 -0.21 -0.90
C GLU A 27 -13.16 0.91 -0.85
N ASN A 28 -12.79 2.07 -0.30
CA ASN A 28 -13.68 3.25 -0.24
C ASN A 28 -14.05 3.81 -1.62
N ASN A 29 -13.21 3.56 -2.64
CA ASN A 29 -13.50 3.92 -4.03
C ASN A 29 -14.18 2.79 -4.81
N ASN A 30 -14.58 1.70 -4.14
CA ASN A 30 -15.23 0.53 -4.74
C ASN A 30 -14.47 -0.07 -5.93
N VAL A 31 -13.13 0.00 -5.90
CA VAL A 31 -12.30 -0.59 -6.95
C VAL A 31 -12.29 -2.10 -6.80
N THR A 32 -12.53 -2.85 -7.89
CA THR A 32 -12.55 -4.32 -7.81
C THR A 32 -11.15 -4.88 -7.53
N PRO A 33 -11.02 -5.99 -6.79
CA PRO A 33 -9.73 -6.61 -6.52
C PRO A 33 -8.91 -6.89 -7.78
N GLU A 34 -9.54 -7.32 -8.88
CA GLU A 34 -8.85 -7.59 -10.15
C GLU A 34 -8.27 -6.32 -10.77
N THR A 35 -8.98 -5.20 -10.62
CA THR A 35 -8.51 -3.88 -11.10
C THR A 35 -7.36 -3.38 -10.22
N VAL A 36 -7.47 -3.57 -8.90
CA VAL A 36 -6.40 -3.25 -7.93
C VAL A 36 -5.13 -4.01 -8.28
N LEU A 37 -5.20 -5.33 -8.45
CA LEU A 37 -4.02 -6.16 -8.73
C LEU A 37 -3.29 -5.71 -10.00
N LYS A 38 -4.02 -5.44 -11.09
CA LYS A 38 -3.44 -4.93 -12.34
C LYS A 38 -2.78 -3.55 -12.14
N ALA A 39 -3.41 -2.67 -11.38
CA ALA A 39 -2.82 -1.35 -11.09
C ALA A 39 -1.55 -1.48 -10.24
N LEU A 40 -1.53 -2.38 -9.24
CA LEU A 40 -0.37 -2.62 -8.39
C LEU A 40 0.82 -3.19 -9.18
N GLU A 41 0.59 -4.02 -10.20
CA GLU A 41 1.66 -4.48 -11.12
C GLU A 41 2.32 -3.30 -11.86
N ILE A 42 1.52 -2.36 -12.35
CA ILE A 42 2.01 -1.15 -13.04
C ILE A 42 2.80 -0.26 -12.07
N VAL A 43 2.24 -0.01 -10.89
CA VAL A 43 2.90 0.80 -9.85
C VAL A 43 4.23 0.16 -9.43
N LYS A 44 4.24 -1.15 -9.19
CA LYS A 44 5.46 -1.90 -8.84
C LYS A 44 6.53 -1.70 -9.93
N ALA A 45 6.19 -1.93 -11.20
CA ALA A 45 7.13 -1.77 -12.30
C ALA A 45 7.68 -0.34 -12.41
N ASP A 46 6.87 0.69 -12.18
CA ASP A 46 7.32 2.09 -12.17
C ASP A 46 8.34 2.37 -11.06
N PHE A 47 8.09 1.87 -9.83
CA PHE A 47 9.03 2.04 -8.72
C PHE A 47 10.30 1.20 -8.87
N GLU A 48 10.22 -0.02 -9.41
CA GLU A 48 11.39 -0.82 -9.75
C GLU A 48 12.29 -0.08 -10.76
N ASN A 49 11.69 0.50 -11.80
CA ASN A 49 12.43 1.32 -12.78
C ASN A 49 13.06 2.57 -12.12
N LYS A 50 12.39 3.20 -11.16
CA LYS A 50 12.93 4.36 -10.43
C LYS A 50 14.13 3.98 -9.57
N VAL A 51 14.09 2.85 -8.88
CA VAL A 51 15.23 2.34 -8.10
C VAL A 51 16.42 2.07 -9.02
N GLN A 52 16.21 1.35 -10.12
CA GLN A 52 17.27 1.07 -11.11
C GLN A 52 17.89 2.32 -11.72
N ARG A 53 17.10 3.40 -11.89
CA ARG A 53 17.60 4.69 -12.39
C ARG A 53 18.36 5.50 -11.36
N GLN A 54 18.15 5.27 -10.06
CA GLN A 54 18.89 5.93 -8.99
C GLN A 54 20.24 5.25 -8.71
N GLU A 55 20.40 4.00 -9.14
CA GLU A 55 21.64 3.22 -9.01
C GLU A 55 22.64 3.45 -10.17
N ASN A 56 22.28 4.26 -11.17
CA ASN A 56 23.12 4.63 -12.34
C ASN A 56 23.50 6.11 -12.32
#